data_AF-A0A7S2QJC7-F1
#
_entry.id   AF-A0A7S2QJC7-F1
#
_cell.length_a   1.000
_cell.length_b   1.000
_cell.length_c   1.000
_cell.angle_alpha   90.00
_cell.angle_beta   90.00
_cell.angle_gamma   90.00
#
_symmetry.space_group_name_H-M   'P 1'
#
loop_
_entity.id
_entity.type
_entity.pdbx_description
1 polymer ?
#
loop_
_entity_poly.entity_id
_entity_poly.type
_entity_poly.pdbx_seq_one_letter_code
_entity_poly.pdbx_strand_id
1 'polypeptide(L)'
;EGIPDEAILSVRAGVTRRQAPVSQVKAGKSFHFPKTGKTEDQVLKVDILQKIGANFIVLKPLGEVRSYAVDLGDGKTCKVQVAPSEGEPSAPGADAEAKPGAVSAAAAKEYLDKSGVLQFVQGVLQVAVKEQPKDPFAFMAKHFMNGSVSAAASSAPKGEPTLEQPAPADCPSVPAEPTPMAGEVPVAEEPK
;
A
#
# COMPACT_ATOMS: atom_id res chain seq x y z
N GLU A 1 18.74 -27.83 8.52
CA GLU A 1 19.16 -27.48 7.14
C GLU A 1 17.96 -27.13 6.27
N GLY A 2 18.15 -26.90 4.97
CA GLY A 2 17.07 -26.74 3.98
C GLY A 2 16.36 -25.39 3.94
N ILE A 3 16.70 -24.44 4.84
CA ILE A 3 16.05 -23.13 4.90
C ILE A 3 16.88 -22.08 4.11
N PRO A 4 16.28 -21.32 3.17
CA PRO A 4 16.93 -20.24 2.45
C PRO A 4 17.52 -19.16 3.37
N ASP A 5 18.63 -18.55 2.97
CA ASP A 5 19.30 -17.51 3.76
C ASP A 5 18.53 -16.19 3.86
N GLU A 6 17.71 -15.90 2.84
CA GLU A 6 16.77 -14.77 2.77
C GLU A 6 15.47 -14.98 3.58
N ALA A 7 15.24 -16.19 4.10
CA ALA A 7 14.10 -16.42 4.98
C ALA A 7 14.33 -15.75 6.35
N ILE A 8 13.24 -15.37 7.01
CA ILE A 8 13.25 -14.76 8.34
C ILE A 8 12.87 -15.83 9.36
N LEU A 9 13.77 -16.11 10.30
CA LEU A 9 13.48 -16.92 11.48
C LEU A 9 12.76 -16.03 12.51
N SER A 10 11.57 -16.45 12.92
CA SER A 10 10.70 -15.72 13.84
C SER A 10 10.40 -16.55 15.08
N VAL A 11 10.93 -16.14 16.24
CA VAL A 11 10.77 -16.85 17.50
C VAL A 11 9.93 -16.01 18.46
N ARG A 12 8.89 -16.60 19.07
CA ARG A 12 8.03 -15.96 20.06
C ARG A 12 8.06 -16.74 21.38
N ALA A 13 8.28 -16.02 22.48
CA ALA A 13 8.13 -16.49 23.87
C ALA A 13 7.08 -15.60 24.54
N GLY A 14 5.96 -16.18 24.97
CA GLY A 14 4.82 -15.42 25.50
C GLY A 14 4.40 -14.26 24.56
N VAL A 15 4.46 -13.04 25.07
CA VAL A 15 4.19 -11.79 24.31
C VAL A 15 5.37 -11.30 23.45
N THR A 16 6.60 -11.74 23.74
CA THR A 16 7.81 -11.24 23.08
C THR A 16 8.08 -12.01 21.78
N ARG A 17 8.10 -11.31 20.64
CA ARG A 17 8.58 -11.85 19.35
C ARG A 17 9.94 -11.24 19.00
N ARG A 18 10.87 -12.08 18.54
CA ARG A 18 12.17 -11.71 17.95
C ARG A 18 12.25 -12.30 16.55
N GLN A 19 12.83 -11.55 15.60
CA GLN A 19 12.98 -11.98 14.22
C GLN A 19 14.37 -11.59 13.70
N ALA A 20 14.96 -12.43 12.83
CA ALA A 20 16.18 -12.11 12.09
C ALA A 20 16.25 -12.93 10.80
N PRO A 21 16.98 -12.46 9.77
CA PRO A 21 17.32 -13.29 8.60
C PRO A 21 18.08 -14.55 9.03
N VAL A 22 17.80 -15.67 8.37
CA VAL A 22 18.42 -16.98 8.64
C VAL A 22 19.93 -16.93 8.44
N SER A 23 20.41 -16.16 7.45
CA SER A 23 21.83 -15.85 7.27
C SER A 23 22.52 -15.31 8.53
N GLN A 24 21.89 -14.38 9.25
CA GLN A 24 22.44 -13.82 10.49
C GLN A 24 22.45 -14.83 11.63
N VAL A 25 21.43 -15.68 11.72
CA VAL A 25 21.35 -16.71 12.77
C VAL A 25 22.38 -17.81 12.53
N LYS A 26 22.59 -18.24 11.27
CA LYS A 26 23.71 -19.10 10.87
C LYS A 26 25.07 -18.49 11.21
N ALA A 27 25.22 -17.17 11.09
CA ALA A 27 26.40 -16.42 11.51
C ALA A 27 26.51 -16.17 13.03
N GLY A 28 25.69 -16.83 13.87
CA GLY A 28 25.80 -16.80 15.33
C GLY A 28 24.91 -15.77 16.04
N LYS A 29 24.00 -15.07 15.35
CA LYS A 29 23.05 -14.15 15.99
C LYS A 29 22.06 -14.92 16.88
N SER A 30 22.16 -14.74 18.19
CA SER A 30 21.27 -15.34 19.19
C SER A 30 20.10 -14.42 19.56
N PHE A 31 18.95 -15.03 19.89
CA PHE A 31 17.77 -14.31 20.37
C PHE A 31 17.73 -14.29 21.90
N HIS A 32 17.49 -13.10 22.45
CA HIS A 32 17.36 -12.88 23.89
C HIS A 32 15.91 -12.52 24.24
N PHE A 33 15.36 -13.26 25.21
CA PHE A 33 14.00 -13.11 25.73
C PHE A 33 14.06 -12.73 27.22
N PRO A 34 13.10 -11.91 27.72
CA PRO A 34 13.03 -11.61 29.15
C PRO A 34 12.88 -12.88 29.99
N LYS A 35 13.68 -13.04 31.05
CA LYS A 35 13.42 -14.06 32.06
C LYS A 35 12.17 -13.65 32.84
N THR A 36 11.07 -14.32 32.55
CA THR A 36 9.78 -14.05 33.18
C THR A 36 9.29 -15.37 33.78
N GLY A 37 9.01 -15.36 35.09
CA GLY A 37 8.95 -16.56 35.92
C GLY A 37 7.67 -17.39 35.78
N LYS A 38 6.97 -17.30 34.64
CA LYS A 38 5.71 -17.99 34.37
C LYS A 38 5.96 -19.20 33.47
N THR A 39 5.17 -20.25 33.66
CA THR A 39 5.30 -21.51 32.89
C THR A 39 5.08 -21.29 31.39
N GLU A 40 4.26 -20.31 31.00
CA GLU A 40 3.95 -19.96 29.61
C GLU A 40 5.18 -19.49 28.81
N ASP A 41 6.17 -18.89 29.47
CA ASP A 41 7.39 -18.39 28.84
C ASP A 41 8.42 -19.50 28.54
N GLN A 42 8.14 -20.75 28.96
CA GLN A 42 8.95 -21.93 28.64
C GLN A 42 8.64 -22.52 27.27
N VAL A 43 7.55 -22.09 26.61
CA VAL A 43 7.17 -22.55 25.26
C VAL A 43 7.57 -21.52 24.21
N LEU A 44 8.44 -21.94 23.28
CA LEU A 44 8.86 -21.12 22.15
C LEU A 44 8.09 -21.53 20.89
N LYS A 45 7.32 -20.60 20.31
CA LYS A 45 6.81 -20.76 18.95
C LYS A 45 7.88 -20.30 17.96
N VAL A 46 8.22 -21.17 17.00
CA VAL A 46 9.21 -20.90 15.95
C VAL A 46 8.53 -20.97 14.59
N ASP A 47 8.54 -19.86 13.86
CA ASP A 47 8.01 -19.72 12.50
C ASP A 47 9.18 -19.42 11.52
N ILE A 48 9.13 -19.99 10.31
CA ILE A 48 9.96 -19.57 9.17
C ILE A 48 9.09 -18.76 8.23
N LEU A 49 9.51 -17.53 7.91
CA LEU A 49 8.77 -16.61 7.04
C LEU A 49 9.59 -16.33 5.78
N GLN A 50 8.99 -16.51 4.61
CA GLN A 50 9.62 -16.13 3.34
C GLN A 50 9.27 -14.68 3.00
N LYS A 51 10.26 -13.89 2.56
CA LYS A 51 10.04 -12.57 1.97
C LYS A 51 9.40 -12.74 0.59
N ILE A 52 8.13 -12.35 0.45
CA ILE A 52 7.35 -12.51 -0.80
C ILE A 52 7.27 -11.23 -1.66
N GLY A 53 7.88 -10.13 -1.20
CA GLY A 53 7.91 -8.84 -1.87
C GLY A 53 8.50 -7.76 -0.95
N ALA A 54 9.00 -6.66 -1.51
CA ALA A 54 9.46 -5.49 -0.78
C ALA A 54 9.58 -4.29 -1.71
N ASN A 55 9.32 -3.09 -1.20
CA ASN A 55 9.55 -1.83 -1.89
C ASN A 55 9.71 -0.70 -0.84
N PHE A 56 10.19 0.46 -1.28
CA PHE A 56 10.37 1.64 -0.45
C PHE A 56 9.15 2.56 -0.52
N ILE A 57 8.82 3.20 0.59
CA ILE A 57 7.87 4.33 0.65
C ILE A 57 8.68 5.55 1.05
N VAL A 58 8.51 6.66 0.35
CA VAL A 58 8.99 7.95 0.83
C VAL A 58 7.85 8.63 1.57
N LEU A 59 8.08 8.92 2.85
CA LEU A 59 7.07 9.51 3.73
C LEU A 59 7.04 11.03 3.50
N LYS A 60 5.86 11.56 3.16
CA LYS A 60 5.61 13.00 3.21
C LYS A 60 5.58 13.46 4.68
N PRO A 61 6.00 14.69 5.00
CA PRO A 61 6.05 15.22 6.37
C PRO A 61 4.75 14.99 7.14
N LEU A 62 4.87 14.36 8.32
CA LEU A 62 3.76 13.79 9.09
C LEU A 62 3.28 14.77 10.17
N GLY A 63 2.25 15.56 9.85
CA GLY A 63 1.41 16.23 10.86
C GLY A 63 0.13 15.46 11.19
N GLU A 64 -0.24 14.47 10.36
CA GLU A 64 -1.49 13.72 10.43
C GLU A 64 -1.27 12.28 9.95
N VAL A 65 -2.23 11.39 10.21
CA VAL A 65 -2.19 10.01 9.76
C VAL A 65 -2.42 9.90 8.24
N ARG A 66 -1.48 9.28 7.52
CA ARG A 66 -1.54 9.11 6.06
C ARG A 66 -1.54 7.66 5.64
N SER A 67 -2.17 7.37 4.50
CA SER A 67 -2.19 6.03 3.90
C SER A 67 -1.41 6.03 2.59
N TYR A 68 -0.50 5.06 2.47
CA TYR A 68 0.37 4.87 1.31
C TYR A 68 0.05 3.52 0.67
N ALA A 69 -0.18 3.51 -0.64
CA ALA A 69 -0.25 2.27 -1.42
C ALA A 69 1.17 1.83 -1.79
N VAL A 70 1.50 0.56 -1.60
CA VAL A 70 2.82 0.00 -1.89
C VAL A 70 2.65 -1.14 -2.88
N ASP A 71 3.31 -1.05 -4.02
CA ASP A 71 3.50 -2.18 -4.93
C ASP A 71 4.74 -2.96 -4.45
N LEU A 72 4.57 -4.21 -4.07
CA LEU A 72 5.63 -5.08 -3.54
C LEU A 72 6.23 -6.00 -4.63
N GLY A 73 5.82 -5.84 -5.89
CA GLY A 73 6.17 -6.72 -7.01
C GLY A 73 5.13 -7.82 -7.25
N ASP A 74 5.18 -8.44 -8.43
CA ASP A 74 4.31 -9.55 -8.87
C ASP A 74 2.79 -9.29 -8.72
N GLY A 75 2.35 -8.03 -8.85
CA GLY A 75 0.96 -7.63 -8.66
C GLY A 75 0.49 -7.61 -7.20
N LYS A 76 1.38 -7.82 -6.22
CA LYS A 76 1.08 -7.78 -4.79
C LYS A 76 1.11 -6.34 -4.31
N THR A 77 -0.06 -5.78 -3.97
CA THR A 77 -0.15 -4.42 -3.40
C THR A 77 -0.62 -4.45 -1.96
N CYS A 78 -0.11 -3.56 -1.11
CA CYS A 78 -0.59 -3.37 0.25
C CYS A 78 -0.83 -1.88 0.56
N LYS A 79 -1.63 -1.60 1.60
CA LYS A 79 -1.81 -0.25 2.14
C LYS A 79 -1.10 -0.16 3.49
N VAL A 80 -0.22 0.83 3.64
CA VAL A 80 0.50 1.11 4.88
C VAL A 80 0.00 2.43 5.43
N GLN A 81 -0.54 2.39 6.66
CA GLN A 81 -0.96 3.59 7.38
C GLN A 81 0.17 4.03 8.32
N VAL A 82 0.55 5.29 8.23
CA VAL A 82 1.64 5.88 9.03
C VAL A 82 1.07 7.04 9.82
N ALA A 83 1.14 6.93 11.15
CA ALA A 83 0.79 7.99 12.09
C ALA A 83 2.06 8.70 12.57
N PRO A 84 2.01 10.00 12.90
CA PRO A 84 3.09 10.65 13.64
C PRO A 84 3.26 9.96 15.01
N SER A 85 4.51 9.83 15.46
CA SER A 85 4.86 9.39 16.81
C SER A 85 5.09 10.63 17.67
N GLU A 86 4.62 10.64 18.92
CA GLU A 86 4.79 11.75 19.87
C GLU A 86 6.23 11.89 20.42
N GLY A 87 7.23 11.33 19.73
CA GLY A 87 8.64 11.46 20.07
C GLY A 87 9.31 12.55 19.25
N GLU A 88 9.89 13.55 19.91
CA GLU A 88 10.62 14.64 19.26
C GLU A 88 11.77 14.11 18.39
N PRO A 89 11.82 14.45 17.08
CA PRO A 89 13.04 14.31 16.30
C PRO A 89 14.00 15.46 16.66
N SER A 90 15.15 15.15 17.27
CA SER A 90 16.20 16.16 17.50
C SER A 90 16.71 16.73 16.17
N ALA A 91 16.33 17.97 15.87
CA ALA A 91 16.91 18.75 14.79
C ALA A 91 18.16 19.52 15.30
N PRO A 92 19.28 19.50 14.58
CA PRO A 92 20.38 20.44 14.84
C PRO A 92 20.00 21.83 14.30
N GLY A 93 20.02 22.83 15.18
CA GLY A 93 19.69 24.21 14.82
C GLY A 93 20.85 24.98 14.16
N ALA A 94 20.51 26.10 13.53
CA ALA A 94 21.43 27.20 13.23
C ALA A 94 20.64 28.50 12.99
N ASP A 95 20.84 29.49 13.87
CA ASP A 95 20.42 30.87 13.68
C ASP A 95 21.21 31.57 12.57
N ALA A 96 20.57 32.50 11.86
CA ALA A 96 21.22 33.69 11.27
C ALA A 96 20.16 34.73 10.83
N GLU A 97 20.38 36.00 11.17
CA GLU A 97 19.44 37.11 10.97
C GLU A 97 19.22 37.53 9.50
N ALA A 98 18.11 38.25 9.26
CA ALA A 98 17.62 38.62 7.94
C ALA A 98 17.96 40.06 7.50
N LYS A 99 18.01 40.27 6.17
CA LYS A 99 17.69 41.57 5.52
C LYS A 99 16.79 41.33 4.30
N PRO A 100 15.83 42.22 4.01
CA PRO A 100 14.84 42.04 2.94
C PRO A 100 15.36 42.53 1.58
N GLY A 101 14.92 41.92 0.47
CA GLY A 101 15.27 42.39 -0.88
C GLY A 101 15.27 41.37 -2.02
N ALA A 102 14.91 40.10 -1.75
CA ALA A 102 14.60 39.06 -2.73
C ALA A 102 13.83 37.96 -2.00
N VAL A 103 13.29 36.95 -2.70
CA VAL A 103 13.09 35.64 -2.06
C VAL A 103 14.50 35.08 -1.84
N SER A 104 15.07 35.39 -0.69
CA SER A 104 16.47 35.06 -0.40
C SER A 104 16.67 33.55 -0.44
N ALA A 105 17.86 33.09 -0.82
CA ALA A 105 18.18 31.66 -0.78
C ALA A 105 17.95 31.06 0.62
N ALA A 106 18.09 31.87 1.67
CA ALA A 106 17.71 31.52 3.04
C ALA A 106 16.20 31.29 3.20
N ALA A 107 15.34 32.23 2.76
CA ALA A 107 13.88 32.09 2.86
C ALA A 107 13.34 30.94 1.99
N ALA A 108 13.92 30.72 0.80
CA ALA A 108 13.59 29.58 -0.05
C ALA A 108 13.99 28.24 0.61
N LYS A 109 15.20 28.16 1.18
CA LYS A 109 15.65 26.99 1.94
C LYS A 109 14.76 26.74 3.17
N GLU A 110 14.50 27.77 3.95
CA GLU A 110 13.64 27.72 5.15
C GLU A 110 12.22 27.25 4.81
N TYR A 111 11.65 27.68 3.67
CA TYR A 111 10.38 27.14 3.18
C TYR A 111 10.47 25.65 2.84
N LEU A 112 11.51 25.21 2.10
CA LEU A 112 11.71 23.81 1.73
C LEU A 112 11.96 22.89 2.94
N ASP A 113 12.65 23.41 3.97
CA ASP A 113 12.89 22.73 5.24
C ASP A 113 11.61 22.66 6.09
N LYS A 114 10.89 23.78 6.29
CA LYS A 114 9.65 23.82 7.10
C LYS A 114 8.49 23.03 6.48
N SER A 115 8.36 23.08 5.15
CA SER A 115 7.39 22.27 4.41
C SER A 115 7.80 20.79 4.33
N GLY A 116 9.02 20.45 4.74
CA GLY A 116 9.65 19.14 4.65
C GLY A 116 9.80 18.61 3.21
N VAL A 117 9.65 19.48 2.21
CA VAL A 117 9.81 19.15 0.79
C VAL A 117 11.25 18.74 0.50
N LEU A 118 12.24 19.37 1.14
CA LEU A 118 13.65 19.04 0.91
C LEU A 118 13.94 17.57 1.28
N GLN A 119 13.53 17.15 2.47
CA GLN A 119 13.72 15.80 2.99
C GLN A 119 12.94 14.77 2.16
N PHE A 120 11.73 15.11 1.72
CA PHE A 120 10.94 14.27 0.82
C PHE A 120 11.64 14.06 -0.53
N VAL A 121 12.06 15.14 -1.20
CA VAL A 121 12.74 15.07 -2.51
C VAL A 121 14.07 14.33 -2.40
N GLN A 122 14.85 14.56 -1.33
CA GLN A 122 16.06 13.79 -1.06
C GLN A 122 15.78 12.29 -0.89
N GLY A 123 14.71 11.93 -0.17
CA GLY A 123 14.27 10.54 -0.02
C GLY A 123 13.85 9.91 -1.35
N VAL A 124 13.07 10.61 -2.18
CA VAL A 124 12.68 10.17 -3.53
C VAL A 124 13.90 9.94 -4.41
N LEU A 125 14.87 10.86 -4.41
CA LEU A 125 16.11 10.71 -5.16
C LEU A 125 16.94 9.53 -4.66
N GLN A 126 17.03 9.33 -3.34
CA GLN A 126 17.77 8.21 -2.75
C GLN A 126 17.16 6.84 -3.10
N VAL A 127 15.83 6.74 -3.22
CA VAL A 127 15.16 5.52 -3.70
C VAL A 127 15.39 5.33 -5.20
N ALA A 128 15.25 6.38 -6.02
CA ALA A 128 15.48 6.28 -7.47
C ALA A 128 16.92 5.84 -7.81
N VAL A 129 17.93 6.32 -7.06
CA VAL A 129 19.34 5.88 -7.23
C VAL A 129 19.56 4.42 -6.82
N LYS A 130 18.78 3.88 -5.86
CA LYS A 130 18.86 2.48 -5.43
C LYS A 130 18.17 1.51 -6.39
N GLU A 131 16.97 1.85 -6.84
CA GLU A 131 16.15 1.00 -7.72
C GLU A 131 16.60 1.06 -9.20
N GLN A 132 17.31 2.12 -9.60
CA GLN A 132 17.76 2.38 -10.97
C GLN A 132 16.70 2.09 -12.07
N PRO A 133 15.49 2.69 -11.96
CA PRO A 133 14.41 2.45 -12.91
C PRO A 133 14.76 2.99 -14.30
N LYS A 134 14.29 2.30 -15.35
CA LYS A 134 14.46 2.70 -16.76
C LYS A 134 13.91 4.09 -17.08
N ASP A 135 12.86 4.51 -16.37
CA ASP A 135 12.33 5.87 -16.39
C ASP A 135 12.31 6.42 -14.95
N PRO A 136 13.30 7.24 -14.56
CA PRO A 136 13.36 7.82 -13.22
C PRO A 136 12.28 8.88 -13.00
N PHE A 137 11.85 9.61 -14.03
CA PHE A 137 10.88 10.70 -13.85
C PHE A 137 9.48 10.15 -13.57
N ALA A 138 9.03 9.15 -14.33
CA ALA A 138 7.76 8.47 -14.05
C ALA A 138 7.80 7.72 -12.71
N PHE A 139 8.94 7.14 -12.31
CA PHE A 139 9.11 6.52 -11.00
C PHE A 139 8.96 7.53 -9.85
N MET A 140 9.66 8.66 -9.92
CA MET A 140 9.56 9.72 -8.92
C MET A 140 8.13 10.27 -8.83
N ALA A 141 7.47 10.51 -9.97
CA ALA A 141 6.08 11.00 -10.02
C ALA A 141 5.10 10.10 -9.24
N LYS A 142 5.26 8.77 -9.31
CA LYS A 142 4.45 7.82 -8.50
C LYS A 142 4.62 8.06 -7.00
N HIS A 143 5.83 8.36 -6.52
CA HIS A 143 6.05 8.70 -5.11
C HIS A 143 5.40 10.04 -4.72
N PHE A 144 5.42 11.06 -5.59
CA PHE A 144 4.71 12.33 -5.35
C PHE A 144 3.19 12.16 -5.28
N MET A 145 2.61 11.27 -6.11
CA MET A 145 1.17 10.99 -6.13
C MET A 145 0.68 10.11 -4.96
N ASN A 146 1.59 9.38 -4.31
CA ASN A 146 1.27 8.50 -3.18
C ASN A 146 1.14 9.28 -1.84
N GLY A 147 0.55 8.66 -0.81
CA GLY A 147 0.47 9.23 0.54
C GLY A 147 -0.67 10.25 0.71
N SER A 148 -1.90 9.82 0.43
CA SER A 148 -3.10 10.61 0.69
C SER A 148 -3.34 10.79 2.19
N VAL A 149 -3.90 11.93 2.60
CA VAL A 149 -4.44 12.11 3.95
C VAL A 149 -5.56 11.08 4.15
N SER A 150 -5.49 10.34 5.26
CA SER A 150 -6.40 9.23 5.50
C SER A 150 -7.74 9.73 6.03
N ALA A 151 -8.59 10.28 5.16
CA ALA A 151 -9.95 10.75 5.46
C ALA A 151 -10.95 9.62 5.83
N ALA A 152 -10.46 8.47 6.29
CA ALA A 152 -11.23 7.26 6.58
C ALA A 152 -11.73 7.23 8.04
N ALA A 153 -12.51 8.24 8.42
CA ALA A 153 -13.36 8.20 9.62
C ALA A 153 -14.56 9.18 9.53
N SER A 154 -15.13 9.41 8.33
CA SER A 154 -16.42 10.10 8.23
C SER A 154 -17.23 9.70 6.99
N SER A 155 -18.55 9.61 7.18
CA SER A 155 -19.61 9.43 6.16
C SER A 155 -19.40 8.33 5.10
N ALA A 156 -19.83 7.11 5.42
CA ALA A 156 -20.43 6.25 4.40
C ALA A 156 -21.82 6.80 4.02
N PRO A 157 -22.21 6.90 2.74
CA PRO A 157 -23.56 7.25 2.37
C PRO A 157 -24.51 6.08 2.65
N LYS A 158 -25.44 6.27 3.58
CA LYS A 158 -26.59 5.37 3.77
C LYS A 158 -27.63 5.69 2.68
N GLY A 159 -27.63 4.92 1.62
CA GLY A 159 -28.59 5.00 0.51
C GLY A 159 -28.94 3.60 0.03
N GLU A 160 -30.03 3.05 0.56
CA GLU A 160 -30.52 1.71 0.25
C GLU A 160 -31.13 1.66 -1.17
N PRO A 161 -30.79 0.66 -2.01
CA PRO A 161 -31.53 0.40 -3.23
C PRO A 161 -32.85 -0.29 -2.87
N THR A 162 -33.96 0.42 -2.99
CA THR A 162 -35.30 -0.17 -2.87
C THR A 162 -35.53 -1.15 -4.01
N LEU A 163 -35.79 -2.41 -3.67
CA LEU A 163 -36.31 -3.42 -4.58
C LEU A 163 -37.82 -3.21 -4.74
N GLU A 164 -38.26 -2.57 -5.82
CA GLU A 164 -39.64 -2.65 -6.28
C GLU A 164 -39.75 -3.69 -7.39
N GLN A 165 -40.35 -4.83 -7.04
CA GLN A 165 -40.70 -5.92 -7.95
C GLN A 165 -42.24 -6.05 -7.93
N PRO A 166 -42.96 -5.78 -9.03
CA PRO A 166 -44.39 -6.05 -9.09
C PRO A 166 -44.67 -7.56 -9.19
N ALA A 167 -45.76 -7.98 -8.56
CA ALA A 167 -46.19 -9.38 -8.39
C ALA A 167 -46.73 -10.01 -9.69
N PRO A 168 -46.77 -11.36 -9.79
CA PRO A 168 -47.26 -12.07 -10.97
C PRO A 168 -48.79 -12.09 -11.05
N ALA A 169 -49.33 -12.13 -12.27
CA ALA A 169 -50.75 -12.38 -12.55
C ALA A 169 -50.94 -13.74 -13.25
N ASP A 170 -52.01 -14.43 -12.87
CA ASP A 170 -52.53 -15.72 -13.34
C ASP A 170 -52.28 -16.11 -14.81
N CYS A 171 -51.85 -17.37 -14.98
CA CYS A 171 -52.33 -18.26 -16.04
C CYS A 171 -53.67 -18.88 -15.58
N PRO A 172 -54.65 -19.24 -16.44
CA PRO A 172 -54.40 -20.08 -17.64
C PRO A 172 -55.37 -19.97 -18.85
N SER A 173 -54.92 -20.39 -20.05
CA SER A 173 -55.58 -21.46 -20.86
C SER A 173 -54.91 -21.67 -22.24
N VAL A 174 -54.72 -22.94 -22.58
CA VAL A 174 -54.40 -23.50 -23.92
C VAL A 174 -55.71 -23.95 -24.60
N PRO A 175 -55.76 -24.50 -25.84
CA PRO A 175 -54.80 -24.51 -26.97
C PRO A 175 -55.44 -24.17 -28.35
N ALA A 176 -54.63 -24.01 -29.41
CA ALA A 176 -54.86 -24.60 -30.76
C ALA A 176 -53.84 -24.11 -31.82
N GLU A 177 -53.17 -25.05 -32.48
CA GLU A 177 -52.66 -24.90 -33.86
C GLU A 177 -53.83 -25.19 -34.84
N PRO A 178 -53.86 -24.64 -36.08
CA PRO A 178 -52.96 -25.13 -37.14
C PRO A 178 -52.47 -24.07 -38.16
N THR A 179 -51.49 -24.47 -38.97
CA THR A 179 -51.01 -23.81 -40.21
C THR A 179 -52.08 -23.84 -41.33
N PRO A 180 -52.06 -22.97 -42.39
CA PRO A 180 -51.06 -23.09 -43.48
C PRO A 180 -50.69 -21.83 -44.33
N MET A 181 -49.66 -22.02 -45.17
CA MET A 181 -49.23 -21.37 -46.43
C MET A 181 -49.92 -20.10 -46.99
N ALA A 182 -49.12 -19.13 -47.46
CA ALA A 182 -49.13 -18.60 -48.85
C ALA A 182 -47.98 -17.59 -49.17
N GLY A 183 -47.27 -17.79 -50.29
CA GLY A 183 -46.47 -16.78 -51.04
C GLY A 183 -45.20 -16.20 -50.39
N GLU A 184 -44.15 -15.78 -51.11
CA GLU A 184 -43.82 -15.89 -52.55
C GLU A 184 -42.29 -15.66 -52.72
N VAL A 185 -41.66 -16.21 -53.79
CA VAL A 185 -40.23 -16.02 -54.13
C VAL A 185 -40.15 -15.45 -55.56
N PRO A 186 -39.31 -14.43 -55.83
CA PRO A 186 -38.09 -14.64 -56.64
C PRO A 186 -36.83 -13.96 -55.99
N VAL A 187 -35.57 -14.40 -56.15
CA VAL A 187 -34.71 -14.50 -57.37
C VAL A 187 -34.47 -13.10 -57.98
N ALA A 188 -33.26 -12.58 -58.28
CA ALA A 188 -31.85 -13.01 -58.21
C ALA A 188 -30.95 -11.77 -57.86
N GLU A 189 -29.62 -11.67 -58.00
CA GLU A 189 -28.54 -12.56 -58.50
C GLU A 189 -27.16 -12.18 -57.91
N GLU A 190 -26.14 -12.99 -58.17
CA GLU A 190 -24.68 -12.68 -58.10
C GLU A 190 -24.21 -12.29 -59.55
N PRO A 191 -22.94 -12.36 -59.99
CA PRO A 191 -21.62 -12.34 -59.33
C PRO A 191 -20.63 -11.30 -59.94
N LYS A 192 -19.43 -11.17 -59.36
CA LYS A 192 -18.15 -11.56 -60.01
C LYS A 192 -16.92 -11.31 -59.13
#